data_AF-A0A375J0J0-F1
#
_entry.id   AF-A0A375J0J0-F1
#
_cell.length_a   1.000
_cell.length_b   1.000
_cell.length_c   1.000
_cell.angle_alpha   90.00
_cell.angle_beta   90.00
_cell.angle_gamma   90.00
#
_symmetry.space_group_name_H-M   'P 1'
#
loop_
_entity.id
_entity.type
_entity.pdbx_description
1 polymer ?
#
loop_
_entity_poly.entity_id
_entity_poly.type
_entity_poly.pdbx_seq_one_letter_code
_entity_poly.pdbx_strand_id
1 'polypeptide(L)'
;MDVLDRYGQLRTRLQTLNLYALVDGALYHQHRERQLEQVPGGIVALFSGTADDALAHAGPWLVDAAQVTEAVLRDLISLERAAPAVTWLIAEADLTGLTQLLQLRLDIKLPDGRMALLRYWDPRVLAALFKLMAGGQRTEFFRHIHEWHLLDKGLRVWIGRQHADAQ
;
A
#
# COMPACT_ATOMS: atom_id res chain seq x y z
N MET A 1 10.79 -12.27 -8.92
CA MET A 1 11.77 -11.31 -8.34
C MET A 1 11.20 -10.86 -7.00
N ASP A 2 12.05 -10.79 -5.98
CA ASP A 2 11.64 -10.25 -4.67
C ASP A 2 11.49 -8.73 -4.71
N VAL A 3 10.70 -8.14 -3.81
CA VAL A 3 10.46 -6.69 -3.79
C VAL A 3 11.71 -5.90 -3.40
N LEU A 4 12.54 -6.45 -2.49
CA LEU A 4 13.78 -5.80 -2.07
C LEU A 4 14.79 -5.76 -3.22
N ASP A 5 14.90 -6.87 -3.97
CA ASP A 5 15.73 -6.95 -5.18
C ASP A 5 15.26 -5.94 -6.22
N ARG A 6 13.93 -5.87 -6.46
CA ARG A 6 13.35 -4.92 -7.42
C ARG A 6 13.63 -3.48 -7.02
N TYR A 7 13.42 -3.15 -5.74
CA TYR A 7 13.69 -1.82 -5.19
C TYR A 7 15.17 -1.45 -5.34
N GLY A 8 16.09 -2.36 -4.99
CA GLY A 8 17.52 -2.15 -5.16
C GLY A 8 17.91 -1.85 -6.60
N GLN A 9 17.39 -2.62 -7.57
CA GLN A 9 17.63 -2.39 -8.99
C GLN A 9 17.12 -1.02 -9.45
N LEU A 10 15.90 -0.63 -9.08
CA LEU A 10 15.33 0.66 -9.47
C LEU A 10 16.13 1.83 -8.90
N ARG A 11 16.57 1.75 -7.63
CA ARG A 11 17.38 2.80 -6.99
C ARG A 11 18.71 3.06 -7.65
N THR A 12 19.30 2.08 -8.35
CA THR A 12 20.54 2.32 -9.12
C THR A 12 20.36 3.39 -10.20
N ARG A 13 19.13 3.58 -10.69
CA ARG A 13 18.78 4.54 -11.75
C ARG A 13 17.98 5.73 -11.23
N LEU A 14 17.14 5.50 -10.22
CA LEU A 14 16.19 6.47 -9.65
C LEU A 14 16.39 6.56 -8.14
N GLN A 15 17.37 7.37 -7.72
CA GLN A 15 17.83 7.42 -6.33
C GLN A 15 16.79 7.98 -5.33
N THR A 16 15.79 8.70 -5.83
CA THR A 16 14.68 9.31 -5.06
C THR A 16 13.59 8.31 -4.67
N LEU A 17 13.67 7.06 -5.13
CA LEU A 17 12.67 6.05 -4.79
C LEU A 17 12.83 5.54 -3.35
N ASN A 18 11.70 5.49 -2.67
CA ASN A 18 11.51 4.94 -1.33
C ASN A 18 10.67 3.65 -1.42
N LEU A 19 10.83 2.77 -0.44
CA LEU A 19 10.07 1.53 -0.30
C LEU A 19 9.17 1.64 0.94
N TYR A 20 7.88 1.37 0.74
CA TYR A 20 6.89 1.37 1.81
C TYR A 20 6.11 0.05 1.83
N ALA A 21 5.66 -0.36 3.01
CA ALA A 21 4.64 -1.37 3.17
C ALA A 21 3.30 -0.72 3.53
N LEU A 22 2.26 -1.03 2.75
CA LEU A 22 0.88 -0.74 3.05
C LEU A 22 0.27 -1.99 3.70
N VAL A 23 -0.06 -1.90 4.98
CA VAL A 23 -0.40 -3.02 5.85
C VAL A 23 -1.85 -2.94 6.32
N ASP A 24 -2.63 -4.01 6.18
CA ASP A 24 -3.95 -4.11 6.80
C ASP A 24 -3.78 -4.30 8.33
N GLY A 25 -4.13 -3.29 9.13
CA GLY A 25 -3.95 -3.30 10.58
C GLY A 25 -4.76 -4.38 11.29
N ALA A 26 -5.96 -4.70 10.80
CA ALA A 26 -6.78 -5.77 11.35
C ALA A 26 -6.14 -7.14 11.11
N LEU A 27 -5.64 -7.41 9.90
CA LEU A 27 -4.95 -8.67 9.60
C LEU A 27 -3.58 -8.74 10.30
N TYR A 28 -2.86 -7.63 10.43
CA TYR A 28 -1.64 -7.59 11.23
C TYR A 28 -1.91 -8.01 12.67
N HIS A 29 -2.92 -7.41 13.32
CA HIS A 29 -3.33 -7.77 14.67
C HIS A 29 -3.74 -9.25 14.79
N GLN A 30 -4.55 -9.75 13.85
CA GLN A 30 -4.97 -11.15 13.84
C GLN A 30 -3.79 -12.13 13.76
N HIS A 31 -2.75 -11.81 12.99
CA HIS A 31 -1.62 -12.71 12.75
C HIS A 31 -0.44 -12.52 13.70
N ARG A 32 -0.43 -11.45 14.51
CA ARG A 32 0.67 -11.10 15.41
C ARG A 32 0.27 -10.87 16.85
N GLU A 33 -1.03 -10.87 17.14
CA GLU A 33 -1.59 -10.62 18.48
C GLU A 33 -1.09 -9.29 19.09
N ARG A 34 -0.72 -8.33 18.22
CA ARG A 34 -0.26 -6.99 18.57
C ARG A 34 -0.64 -6.01 17.47
N GLN A 35 -0.79 -4.74 17.82
CA GLN A 35 -1.11 -3.69 16.86
C GLN A 35 0.19 -3.04 16.35
N LEU A 36 0.10 -2.39 15.19
CA LEU A 36 1.10 -1.40 14.79
C LEU A 36 0.91 -0.15 15.63
N GLU A 37 2.00 0.55 15.88
CA GLU A 37 2.00 1.80 16.66
C GLU A 37 2.54 2.94 15.78
N GLN A 38 1.99 4.13 16.00
CA GLN A 38 2.47 5.34 15.34
C GLN A 38 3.92 5.60 15.72
N VAL A 39 4.79 5.70 14.70
CA VAL A 39 6.20 6.07 14.87
C VAL A 39 6.45 7.30 14.01
N PRO A 40 6.67 8.49 14.60
CA PRO A 40 6.90 9.71 13.85
C PRO A 40 7.99 9.52 12.79
N GLY A 41 7.64 9.79 11.54
CA GLY A 41 8.54 9.65 10.40
C GLY A 41 8.75 8.23 9.88
N GLY A 42 8.13 7.20 10.47
CA GLY A 42 8.33 5.80 10.03
C GLY A 42 7.07 4.96 9.86
N ILE A 43 6.07 5.09 10.73
CA ILE A 43 4.85 4.26 10.71
C ILE A 43 3.64 5.15 10.95
N VAL A 44 2.71 5.19 10.00
CA VAL A 44 1.53 6.07 10.03
C VAL A 44 0.24 5.31 9.72
N ALA A 45 -0.79 5.46 10.56
CA ALA A 45 -2.12 4.95 10.28
C ALA A 45 -2.84 5.88 9.29
N LEU A 46 -3.28 5.38 8.14
CA LEU A 46 -3.90 6.22 7.11
C LEU A 46 -5.30 6.71 7.51
N PHE A 47 -5.99 6.02 8.41
CA PHE A 47 -7.27 6.54 8.93
C PHE A 47 -7.07 7.69 9.93
N SER A 48 -5.85 7.94 10.39
CA SER A 48 -5.61 9.01 11.36
C SER A 48 -5.92 10.38 10.74
N GLY A 49 -6.75 11.18 11.44
CA GLY A 49 -7.22 12.47 10.93
C GLY A 49 -8.27 12.40 9.83
N THR A 50 -8.88 11.23 9.59
CA THR A 50 -9.99 11.03 8.64
C THR A 50 -11.31 10.80 9.37
N ALA A 51 -12.42 10.64 8.63
CA ALA A 51 -13.71 10.27 9.22
C ALA A 51 -13.68 8.91 9.94
N ASP A 52 -12.74 8.04 9.59
CA ASP A 52 -12.56 6.70 10.15
C ASP A 52 -11.49 6.63 11.27
N ASP A 53 -11.08 7.77 11.85
CA ASP A 53 -10.00 7.85 12.87
C ASP A 53 -10.24 6.93 14.07
N ALA A 54 -11.49 6.74 14.49
CA ALA A 54 -11.86 5.81 15.55
C ALA A 54 -11.41 4.34 15.28
N LEU A 55 -11.18 4.00 14.01
CA LEU A 55 -10.71 2.70 13.55
C LEU A 55 -9.23 2.72 13.13
N ALA A 56 -8.46 3.77 13.44
CA ALA A 56 -7.08 3.92 12.99
C ALA A 56 -6.17 2.73 13.29
N HIS A 57 -6.36 2.08 14.44
CA HIS A 57 -5.62 0.89 14.82
C HIS A 57 -5.90 -0.33 13.92
N ALA A 58 -7.12 -0.47 13.40
CA ALA A 58 -7.58 -1.59 12.57
C ALA A 58 -7.54 -1.27 11.07
N GLY A 59 -7.39 0.01 10.71
CA GLY A 59 -7.29 0.47 9.34
C GLY A 59 -5.94 0.16 8.67
N PRO A 60 -5.71 0.71 7.46
CA PRO A 60 -4.44 0.58 6.78
C PRO A 60 -3.34 1.41 7.43
N TRP A 61 -2.15 0.83 7.52
CA TRP A 61 -0.92 1.44 8.00
C TRP A 61 0.10 1.56 6.88
N LEU A 62 0.79 2.69 6.81
CA LEU A 62 1.92 2.91 5.92
C LEU A 62 3.21 2.87 6.73
N VAL A 63 4.13 2.00 6.33
CA VAL A 63 5.42 1.77 7.00
C VAL A 63 6.54 2.11 6.02
N ASP A 64 7.43 3.03 6.38
CA ASP A 64 8.67 3.30 5.65
C ASP A 64 9.72 2.23 5.97
N ALA A 65 10.11 1.46 4.95
CA ALA A 65 11.06 0.36 5.10
C ALA A 65 12.46 0.84 5.52
N ALA A 66 12.82 2.10 5.28
CA ALA A 66 14.10 2.67 5.67
C ALA A 66 14.13 3.14 7.14
N GLN A 67 12.96 3.34 7.76
CA GLN A 67 12.83 3.90 9.12
C GLN A 67 12.51 2.85 10.18
N VAL A 68 12.19 1.62 9.77
CA VAL A 68 11.94 0.50 10.67
C VAL A 68 13.17 -0.38 10.84
N THR A 69 13.21 -1.11 11.97
CA THR A 69 14.26 -2.10 12.21
C THR A 69 14.15 -3.26 11.22
N GLU A 70 15.26 -3.95 11.00
CA GLU A 70 15.27 -5.14 10.13
C GLU A 70 14.34 -6.26 10.64
N ALA A 71 14.11 -6.34 11.96
CA ALA A 71 13.15 -7.27 12.55
C ALA A 71 11.71 -6.96 12.09
N VAL A 72 11.32 -5.68 12.09
CA VAL A 72 9.99 -5.25 11.59
C VAL A 72 9.88 -5.49 10.09
N LEU A 73 10.91 -5.15 9.31
CA LEU A 73 10.91 -5.39 7.87
C LEU A 73 10.74 -6.88 7.53
N ARG A 74 11.49 -7.76 8.19
CA ARG A 74 11.38 -9.22 8.04
C ARG A 74 10.01 -9.74 8.47
N ASP A 75 9.43 -9.16 9.52
CA ASP A 75 8.09 -9.51 9.97
C ASP A 75 7.04 -9.21 8.89
N LEU A 76 7.11 -8.04 8.26
CA LEU A 76 6.20 -7.65 7.17
C LEU A 76 6.37 -8.53 5.93
N ILE A 77 7.60 -8.88 5.57
CA ILE A 77 7.89 -9.83 4.47
C ILE A 77 7.30 -11.22 4.78
N SER A 78 7.41 -11.68 6.03
CA SER A 78 6.81 -12.93 6.47
C SER A 78 5.28 -12.86 6.49
N LEU A 79 4.71 -11.73 6.93
CA LEU A 79 3.27 -11.50 6.95
C LEU A 79 2.65 -11.53 5.56
N GLU A 80 3.30 -10.92 4.57
CA GLU A 80 2.85 -10.95 3.18
C GLU A 80 2.61 -12.37 2.66
N ARG A 81 3.49 -13.31 3.02
CA ARG A 81 3.38 -14.71 2.60
C ARG A 81 2.32 -15.47 3.39
N ALA A 82 2.04 -15.06 4.62
CA ALA A 82 1.09 -15.72 5.51
C ALA A 82 -0.36 -15.24 5.31
N ALA A 83 -0.55 -13.99 4.85
CA ALA A 83 -1.86 -13.37 4.74
C ALA A 83 -1.88 -12.29 3.64
N PRO A 84 -3.04 -12.01 3.03
CA PRO A 84 -3.23 -10.87 2.14
C PRO A 84 -3.29 -9.55 2.94
N ALA A 85 -2.23 -9.26 3.68
CA ALA A 85 -2.17 -8.16 4.64
C ALA A 85 -1.14 -7.09 4.26
N VAL A 86 -0.30 -7.34 3.25
CA VAL A 86 0.78 -6.44 2.87
C VAL A 86 0.77 -6.23 1.36
N THR A 87 0.83 -4.95 0.96
CA THR A 87 1.14 -4.48 -0.38
C THR A 87 2.37 -3.60 -0.29
N TRP A 88 3.38 -3.82 -1.10
CA TRP A 88 4.56 -2.93 -1.14
C TRP A 88 4.41 -1.85 -2.18
N LEU A 89 4.87 -0.65 -1.85
CA LEU A 89 4.83 0.53 -2.69
C LEU A 89 6.24 1.03 -2.91
N ILE A 90 6.59 1.27 -4.17
CA ILE A 90 7.80 1.99 -4.54
C ILE A 90 7.36 3.36 -5.05
N ALA A 91 7.79 4.44 -4.40
CA ALA A 91 7.33 5.79 -4.70
C ALA A 91 8.42 6.84 -4.47
N GLU A 92 8.34 7.95 -5.20
CA GLU A 92 9.24 9.10 -5.01
C GLU A 92 8.77 10.01 -3.87
N ALA A 93 7.46 10.00 -3.57
CA ALA A 93 6.91 10.75 -2.45
C ALA A 93 7.54 10.30 -1.13
N ASP A 94 7.74 11.25 -0.22
CA ASP A 94 8.08 10.96 1.17
C ASP A 94 6.88 10.37 1.91
N LEU A 95 7.08 9.93 3.16
CA LEU A 95 6.04 9.27 3.96
C LEU A 95 4.80 10.15 4.12
N THR A 96 4.99 11.45 4.36
CA THR A 96 3.89 12.42 4.55
C THR A 96 3.09 12.59 3.26
N GLY A 97 3.76 12.86 2.14
CA GLY A 97 3.12 13.03 0.84
C GLY A 97 2.42 11.77 0.38
N LEU A 98 3.04 10.60 0.59
CA LEU A 98 2.42 9.31 0.26
C LEU A 98 1.20 9.02 1.14
N THR A 99 1.26 9.33 2.43
CA THR A 99 0.11 9.21 3.35
C THR A 99 -1.08 10.02 2.85
N GLN A 100 -0.88 11.31 2.57
CA GLN A 100 -1.93 12.20 2.07
C GLN A 100 -2.51 11.69 0.74
N LEU A 101 -1.64 11.28 -0.17
CA LEU A 101 -2.00 10.75 -1.47
C LEU A 101 -2.86 9.48 -1.36
N LEU A 102 -2.54 8.60 -0.42
CA LEU A 102 -3.30 7.38 -0.14
C LEU A 102 -4.62 7.70 0.58
N GLN A 103 -4.64 8.65 1.50
CA GLN A 103 -5.84 9.13 2.19
C GLN A 103 -6.89 9.67 1.22
N LEU A 104 -6.48 10.43 0.20
CA LEU A 104 -7.36 10.94 -0.85
C LEU A 104 -8.06 9.84 -1.67
N ARG A 105 -7.59 8.59 -1.58
CA ARG A 105 -8.17 7.43 -2.28
C ARG A 105 -8.97 6.51 -1.37
N LEU A 106 -9.12 6.84 -0.08
CA LEU A 106 -9.90 6.03 0.85
C LEU A 106 -11.38 6.06 0.49
N ASP A 107 -11.90 7.22 0.11
CA ASP A 107 -13.31 7.38 -0.21
C ASP A 107 -13.57 7.45 -1.72
N ILE A 108 -14.51 6.63 -2.19
CA ILE A 108 -15.01 6.70 -3.57
C ILE A 108 -16.50 7.07 -3.57
N LYS A 109 -16.90 7.85 -4.57
CA LYS A 109 -18.30 8.19 -4.81
C LYS A 109 -18.91 7.17 -5.78
N LEU A 110 -19.97 6.50 -5.36
CA LEU A 110 -20.74 5.57 -6.17
C LEU A 110 -21.68 6.31 -7.14
N PRO A 111 -22.19 5.66 -8.21
CA PRO A 111 -23.08 6.29 -9.19
C PRO A 111 -24.37 6.87 -8.58
N ASP A 112 -24.84 6.33 -7.46
CA ASP A 112 -26.01 6.81 -6.72
C ASP A 112 -25.71 7.98 -5.76
N GLY A 113 -24.45 8.44 -5.74
CA GLY A 113 -23.99 9.55 -4.93
C GLY A 113 -23.52 9.20 -3.52
N ARG A 114 -23.66 7.95 -3.07
CA ARG A 114 -23.13 7.51 -1.77
C ARG A 114 -21.60 7.47 -1.78
N MET A 115 -21.01 7.70 -0.61
CA MET A 115 -19.57 7.47 -0.38
C MET A 115 -19.35 6.04 0.12
N ALA A 116 -18.28 5.42 -0.34
CA ALA A 116 -17.84 4.11 0.10
C ALA A 116 -16.34 4.09 0.34
N LEU A 117 -15.92 3.38 1.38
CA LEU A 117 -14.52 3.13 1.69
C LEU A 117 -13.95 2.10 0.71
N LEU A 118 -12.96 2.51 -0.08
CA LEU A 118 -12.23 1.66 -1.01
C LEU A 118 -11.06 0.98 -0.29
N ARG A 119 -11.21 -0.33 -0.06
CA ARG A 119 -10.19 -1.16 0.62
C ARG A 119 -8.99 -1.52 -0.27
N TYR A 120 -8.36 -0.54 -0.92
CA TYR A 120 -7.23 -0.79 -1.83
C TYR A 120 -5.98 -1.36 -1.15
N TRP A 121 -5.90 -1.32 0.19
CA TRP A 121 -4.81 -1.94 0.95
C TRP A 121 -4.95 -3.46 1.07
N ASP A 122 -6.14 -4.02 0.86
CA ASP A 122 -6.33 -5.46 0.74
C ASP A 122 -5.85 -5.89 -0.66
N PRO A 123 -4.78 -6.70 -0.78
CA PRO A 123 -4.25 -7.18 -2.05
C PRO A 123 -5.30 -7.81 -2.97
N ARG A 124 -6.30 -8.49 -2.39
CA ARG A 124 -7.35 -9.18 -3.15
C ARG A 124 -8.32 -8.18 -3.78
N VAL A 125 -8.65 -7.12 -3.02
CA VAL A 125 -9.47 -6.02 -3.50
C VAL A 125 -8.72 -5.23 -4.56
N LEU A 126 -7.44 -4.92 -4.33
CA LEU A 126 -6.61 -4.18 -5.29
C LEU A 126 -6.48 -4.92 -6.63
N ALA A 127 -6.22 -6.23 -6.58
CA ALA A 127 -6.14 -7.07 -7.79
C ALA A 127 -7.46 -7.12 -8.56
N ALA A 128 -8.60 -7.18 -7.87
CA ALA A 128 -9.92 -7.13 -8.50
C ALA A 128 -10.22 -5.73 -9.07
N LEU A 129 -9.91 -4.68 -8.32
CA LEU A 129 -10.10 -3.29 -8.72
C LEU A 129 -9.33 -2.99 -10.01
N PHE A 130 -8.06 -3.39 -10.10
CA PHE A 130 -7.25 -3.21 -11.30
C PHE A 130 -7.94 -3.78 -12.56
N LYS A 131 -8.51 -4.99 -12.46
CA LYS A 131 -9.19 -5.67 -13.57
C LYS A 131 -10.49 -4.96 -13.98
N LEU A 132 -11.22 -4.39 -13.01
CA LEU A 132 -12.49 -3.70 -13.23
C LEU A 132 -12.33 -2.28 -13.78
N MET A 133 -11.23 -1.60 -13.44
CA MET A 133 -10.99 -0.23 -13.89
C MET A 133 -10.71 -0.17 -15.38
N ALA A 134 -11.33 0.79 -16.07
CA ALA A 134 -10.96 1.19 -17.42
C ALA A 134 -9.56 1.83 -17.42
N GLY A 135 -8.89 1.89 -18.59
CA GLY A 135 -7.53 2.42 -18.71
C GLY A 135 -7.34 3.79 -18.04
N GLY A 136 -8.20 4.77 -18.35
CA GLY A 136 -8.12 6.10 -17.72
C GLY A 136 -8.30 6.09 -16.19
N GLN A 137 -9.11 5.18 -15.64
CA GLN A 137 -9.25 5.01 -14.19
C GLN A 137 -7.99 4.39 -13.58
N ARG A 138 -7.37 3.42 -14.27
CA ARG A 138 -6.07 2.85 -13.85
C ARG A 138 -4.99 3.92 -13.82
N THR A 139 -4.87 4.72 -14.88
CA THR A 139 -3.90 5.82 -14.94
C THR A 139 -4.09 6.76 -13.77
N GLU A 140 -5.31 7.24 -13.53
CA GLU A 140 -5.55 8.19 -12.46
C GLU A 140 -5.28 7.60 -11.06
N PHE A 141 -5.65 6.35 -10.84
CA PHE A 141 -5.43 5.69 -9.55
C PHE A 141 -3.93 5.45 -9.28
N PHE A 142 -3.18 4.93 -10.26
CA PHE A 142 -1.82 4.42 -10.04
C PHE A 142 -0.69 5.40 -10.38
N ARG A 143 -0.94 6.47 -11.16
CA ARG A 143 0.10 7.37 -11.73
C ARG A 143 1.12 7.95 -10.75
N HIS A 144 0.80 8.11 -9.47
CA HIS A 144 1.69 8.79 -8.51
C HIS A 144 2.67 7.84 -7.81
N ILE A 145 2.40 6.54 -7.81
CA ILE A 145 3.28 5.52 -7.21
C ILE A 145 4.00 4.79 -8.33
N HIS A 146 5.32 4.60 -8.21
CA HIS A 146 6.13 4.04 -9.28
C HIS A 146 5.73 2.60 -9.58
N GLU A 147 5.66 1.77 -8.52
CA GLU A 147 5.20 0.39 -8.59
C GLU A 147 4.44 0.00 -7.33
N TRP A 148 3.34 -0.72 -7.53
CA TRP A 148 2.65 -1.49 -6.49
C TRP A 148 3.03 -2.96 -6.64
N HIS A 149 3.33 -3.63 -5.54
CA HIS A 149 3.66 -5.06 -5.52
C HIS A 149 2.78 -5.77 -4.50
N LEU A 150 2.14 -6.85 -4.93
CA LEU A 150 1.21 -7.62 -4.12
C LEU A 150 1.33 -9.11 -4.44
N LEU A 151 0.81 -9.96 -3.56
CA LEU A 151 0.61 -11.37 -3.84
C LEU A 151 -0.85 -11.63 -4.25
N ASP A 152 -1.06 -12.12 -5.47
CA ASP A 152 -2.34 -12.68 -5.92
C ASP A 152 -2.16 -14.19 -6.06
N LYS A 153 -2.92 -14.97 -5.28
CA LYS A 153 -2.82 -16.44 -5.22
C LYS A 153 -1.38 -16.96 -5.02
N GLY A 154 -0.60 -16.26 -4.19
CA GLY A 154 0.80 -16.59 -3.88
C GLY A 154 1.82 -16.18 -4.94
N LEU A 155 1.36 -15.59 -6.06
CA LEU A 155 2.24 -15.08 -7.11
C LEU A 155 2.41 -13.56 -6.97
N ARG A 156 3.66 -13.11 -7.09
CA ARG A 156 4.00 -11.68 -7.13
C ARG A 156 3.41 -11.06 -8.39
N VAL A 157 2.49 -10.11 -8.21
CA VAL A 157 1.97 -9.23 -9.25
C VAL A 157 2.47 -7.83 -8.97
N TRP A 158 2.80 -7.09 -10.03
CA TRP A 158 3.19 -5.69 -9.90
C TRP A 158 2.41 -4.82 -10.89
N ILE A 159 2.06 -3.61 -10.46
CA ILE A 159 1.37 -2.58 -11.25
C ILE A 159 2.29 -1.37 -11.28
N GLY A 160 2.95 -1.16 -12.41
CA GLY A 160 3.82 0.01 -12.62
C GLY A 160 3.08 1.19 -13.25
N ARG A 161 3.61 2.41 -13.13
CA ARG A 161 3.06 3.61 -13.81
C ARG A 161 2.83 3.38 -15.31
N GLN A 162 3.76 2.69 -15.98
CA GLN A 162 3.71 2.40 -17.42
C GLN A 162 2.70 1.31 -17.81
N HIS A 163 2.23 0.49 -16.85
CA HIS A 163 1.20 -0.54 -17.09
C HIS A 163 -0.22 0.02 -16.99
N ALA A 164 -0.39 1.26 -16.53
CA ALA A 164 -1.69 1.93 -16.52
C ALA A 164 -2.13 2.40 -17.92
N ASP A 165 -1.20 2.45 -18.87
CA ASP A 165 -1.42 2.84 -20.27
C ASP A 165 -1.66 1.63 -21.20
N ALA A 166 -1.63 0.39 -20.69
CA ALA A 166 -1.84 -0.80 -21.50
C ALA A 166 -3.35 -1.07 -21.68
N GLN A 167 -3.78 -0.94 -22.94
CA GLN A 167 -5.12 -1.23 -23.48
C GLN A 167 -5.58 -2.66 -23.19
#